data_AF-A0A1D1Z044-F1
#
_entry.id   AF-A0A1D1Z044-F1
#
_cell.length_a   1.000
_cell.length_b   1.000
_cell.length_c   1.000
_cell.angle_alpha   90.00
_cell.angle_beta   90.00
_cell.angle_gamma   90.00
#
_symmetry.space_group_name_H-M   'P 1'
#
loop_
_entity.id
_entity.type
_entity.pdbx_description
1 polymer ?
#
loop_
_entity_poly.entity_id
_entity_poly.type
_entity_poly.pdbx_seq_one_letter_code
_entity_poly.pdbx_strand_id
1 'polypeptide(L)'
;MSLWTLCYHCCPNLQVLCFMLLSRCLCDEITDVGLLRMLLIVKKDLRPPRHQAIDTDDDEDEEVLFGIEDSEETNEPEVVESEDNDDPVDDSEAMTRVEPIKDDNDKAEPSASDAYDSDMDDDAMFLMDSYIAQLLKDRRNSAGNDTAQSQLTLFKLRVLSLLEVYLQRNPGSPQVLLVYSCLVQAFVNSHSSEGRKQLGERIGGILQRQIFKAKEHPKGNGIQISNLEILLEKSLRLASRTRIKAVSLLAENSAFWILKVIHSSNFSGSELERVFEISRLVFTDYFDNKKCRLKSGFIKEVFRRHPWVARQLFDLVLEKCGSARSEFRRVETLDLLDLALKLILSQESDTEKGVSSKSKFLKRHLSSFTELICQLLRKFPEKQSRRTEVRRFCCKILHAFSSHNLLKSFIKRLTPDVYSACESKLGNYFLPFKKLVQ
;
A
#
# COMPACT_ATOMS: atom_id res chain seq x y z
N MET A 1 1.24 1.12 -53.33
CA MET A 1 1.33 0.16 -52.21
C MET A 1 2.24 0.77 -51.16
N SER A 2 1.66 1.33 -50.11
CA SER A 2 2.37 2.09 -49.09
C SER A 2 3.35 1.19 -48.31
N LEU A 3 4.47 1.75 -47.86
CA LEU A 3 5.49 1.11 -47.01
C LEU A 3 4.91 0.33 -45.80
N TRP A 4 3.67 0.62 -45.44
CA TRP A 4 2.86 -0.10 -44.47
C TRP A 4 2.69 -1.60 -44.81
N THR A 5 2.50 -1.95 -46.09
CA THR A 5 2.28 -3.35 -46.52
C THR A 5 3.60 -4.14 -46.56
N LEU A 6 4.73 -3.49 -46.86
CA LEU A 6 6.04 -4.17 -46.85
C LEU A 6 6.60 -4.39 -45.43
N CYS A 7 6.36 -3.48 -44.48
CA CYS A 7 6.81 -3.66 -43.09
C CYS A 7 5.99 -4.71 -42.32
N TYR A 8 4.73 -4.94 -42.69
CA TYR A 8 3.84 -5.85 -41.95
C TYR A 8 4.22 -7.32 -42.04
N HIS A 9 4.97 -7.72 -43.08
CA HIS A 9 5.26 -9.13 -43.37
C HIS A 9 6.69 -9.59 -43.05
N CYS A 10 7.64 -8.71 -42.68
CA CYS A 10 9.06 -9.10 -42.72
C CYS A 10 9.80 -9.21 -41.38
N CYS A 11 9.34 -8.63 -40.26
CA CYS A 11 9.99 -8.89 -38.97
C CYS A 11 9.18 -8.36 -37.77
N PRO A 12 8.93 -9.16 -36.71
CA PRO A 12 8.31 -8.68 -35.47
C PRO A 12 9.07 -7.50 -34.84
N ASN A 13 10.40 -7.52 -34.93
CA ASN A 13 11.27 -6.47 -34.41
C ASN A 13 11.13 -5.14 -35.18
N LEU A 14 10.82 -5.19 -36.47
CA LEU A 14 10.64 -4.00 -37.31
C LEU A 14 9.26 -3.36 -37.07
N GLN A 15 8.22 -4.16 -36.81
CA GLN A 15 6.92 -3.66 -36.35
C GLN A 15 7.02 -2.95 -34.99
N VAL A 16 7.77 -3.50 -34.04
CA VAL A 16 8.01 -2.85 -32.74
C VAL A 16 8.78 -1.55 -32.93
N LEU A 17 9.79 -1.53 -33.81
CA LEU A 17 10.57 -0.31 -34.09
C LEU A 17 9.71 0.77 -34.78
N CYS A 18 8.93 0.41 -35.79
CA CYS A 18 8.00 1.32 -36.46
C CYS A 18 6.92 1.84 -35.51
N PHE A 19 6.34 0.98 -34.66
CA PHE A 19 5.37 1.41 -33.64
C PHE A 19 5.99 2.34 -32.60
N MET A 20 7.24 2.07 -32.17
CA MET A 20 7.97 2.97 -31.27
C MET A 20 8.32 4.30 -31.93
N LEU A 21 8.70 4.30 -33.22
CA LEU A 21 9.00 5.52 -33.97
C LEU A 21 7.73 6.35 -34.23
N LEU A 22 6.63 5.71 -34.63
CA LEU A 22 5.36 6.38 -34.85
C LEU A 22 4.80 6.95 -33.54
N SER A 23 4.82 6.16 -32.46
CA SER A 23 4.37 6.64 -31.14
C SER A 23 5.27 7.77 -30.63
N ARG A 24 6.58 7.73 -30.89
CA ARG A 24 7.49 8.84 -30.56
C ARG A 24 7.18 10.13 -31.30
N CYS A 25 6.71 10.08 -32.55
CA CYS A 25 6.32 11.28 -33.30
C CYS A 25 4.94 11.80 -32.89
N LEU A 26 4.00 10.90 -32.58
CA LEU A 26 2.62 11.25 -32.21
C LEU A 26 2.49 11.71 -30.75
N CYS A 27 3.42 11.35 -29.86
CA CYS A 27 3.32 11.69 -28.44
C CYS A 27 3.38 13.19 -28.16
N ASP A 28 4.04 13.97 -29.01
CA ASP A 28 4.10 15.44 -28.89
C ASP A 28 2.77 16.09 -29.32
N GLU A 29 1.89 15.35 -30.01
CA GLU A 29 0.58 15.79 -30.50
C GLU A 29 -0.61 15.18 -29.71
N ILE A 30 -0.36 14.42 -28.64
CA ILE A 30 -1.44 13.85 -27.82
C ILE A 30 -2.18 14.98 -27.10
N THR A 31 -3.42 15.22 -27.53
CA THR A 31 -4.33 16.16 -26.86
C THR A 31 -4.81 15.61 -25.52
N ASP A 32 -5.28 16.49 -24.62
CA ASP A 32 -5.87 16.08 -23.34
C ASP A 32 -7.05 15.12 -23.55
N VAL A 33 -7.86 15.32 -24.60
CA VAL A 33 -8.95 14.41 -24.99
C VAL A 33 -8.41 13.04 -25.39
N GLY A 34 -7.32 12.99 -26.17
CA GLY A 34 -6.65 11.74 -26.54
C GLY A 34 -6.13 10.99 -25.31
N LEU A 35 -5.49 11.70 -24.37
CA LEU A 35 -5.00 11.14 -23.12
C LEU A 35 -6.15 10.57 -22.28
N LEU A 36 -7.24 11.32 -22.11
CA LEU A 36 -8.43 10.86 -21.38
C LEU A 36 -9.01 9.57 -21.97
N ARG A 37 -9.11 9.48 -23.30
CA ARG A 37 -9.57 8.25 -23.99
C ARG A 37 -8.65 7.06 -23.71
N MET A 38 -7.34 7.26 -23.70
CA MET A 38 -6.38 6.20 -23.33
C MET A 38 -6.58 5.75 -21.89
N LEU A 39 -6.77 6.68 -20.96
CA LEU A 39 -7.01 6.36 -19.55
C LEU A 39 -8.35 5.64 -19.34
N LEU A 40 -9.40 5.98 -20.09
CA LEU A 40 -10.68 5.27 -20.07
C LEU A 40 -10.52 3.81 -20.51
N ILE A 41 -9.71 3.55 -21.54
CA ILE A 41 -9.41 2.17 -22.00
C ILE A 41 -8.73 1.36 -20.90
N VAL A 42 -7.79 1.98 -20.16
CA VAL A 42 -7.10 1.32 -19.05
C VAL A 42 -8.09 0.99 -17.91
N LYS A 43 -8.99 1.92 -17.58
CA LYS A 43 -10.02 1.75 -16.54
C LYS A 43 -11.11 0.74 -16.87
N LYS A 44 -11.43 0.54 -18.15
CA LYS A 44 -12.54 -0.33 -18.58
C LYS A 44 -12.41 -1.73 -17.97
N ASP A 45 -13.32 -2.11 -17.08
CA ASP A 45 -13.27 -3.40 -16.40
C ASP A 45 -13.69 -4.57 -17.29
N LEU A 46 -13.11 -5.75 -17.01
CA LEU A 46 -13.43 -7.02 -17.66
C LEU A 46 -14.66 -7.69 -16.99
N ARG A 47 -15.70 -6.95 -16.60
CA ARG A 47 -16.91 -7.61 -16.06
C ARG A 47 -17.66 -8.29 -17.22
N PRO A 48 -18.02 -9.57 -17.11
CA PRO A 48 -19.08 -10.11 -17.95
C PRO A 48 -20.38 -9.37 -17.61
N PRO A 49 -21.22 -9.03 -18.61
CA PRO A 49 -22.53 -8.45 -18.34
C PRO A 49 -23.39 -9.50 -17.65
N ARG A 50 -23.51 -9.44 -16.32
CA ARG A 50 -24.67 -10.00 -15.63
C ARG A 50 -25.82 -9.05 -15.87
N HIS A 51 -26.94 -9.58 -16.34
CA HIS A 51 -28.09 -8.82 -16.80
C HIS A 51 -28.52 -7.79 -15.73
N GLN A 52 -28.41 -6.50 -16.06
CA GLN A 52 -29.17 -5.45 -15.40
C GLN A 52 -30.52 -5.38 -16.11
N ALA A 53 -31.56 -5.85 -15.42
CA ALA A 53 -32.91 -5.41 -15.75
C ALA A 53 -33.02 -3.94 -15.35
N ILE A 54 -33.57 -3.17 -16.28
CA ILE A 54 -33.79 -1.73 -16.26
C ILE A 54 -34.68 -1.36 -15.08
N ASP A 55 -34.28 -0.35 -14.30
CA ASP A 55 -35.19 0.71 -13.90
C ASP A 55 -34.44 2.05 -13.73
N THR A 56 -35.17 3.12 -14.01
CA THR A 56 -34.79 4.46 -14.50
C THR A 56 -34.12 5.44 -13.53
N ASP A 57 -33.28 6.32 -14.12
CA ASP A 57 -33.00 7.74 -13.84
C ASP A 57 -33.13 8.28 -12.39
N ASP A 58 -32.01 8.65 -11.75
CA ASP A 58 -31.44 10.01 -11.82
C ASP A 58 -30.09 10.05 -11.08
N ASP A 59 -29.12 10.75 -11.66
CA ASP A 59 -27.74 10.89 -11.20
C ASP A 59 -27.64 11.94 -10.08
N GLU A 60 -27.02 11.59 -8.95
CA GLU A 60 -25.98 12.39 -8.29
C GLU A 60 -25.38 11.61 -7.10
N ASP A 61 -24.06 11.68 -6.95
CA ASP A 61 -23.24 11.19 -5.83
C ASP A 61 -22.83 9.70 -5.79
N GLU A 62 -21.97 9.29 -6.73
CA GLU A 62 -21.06 8.15 -6.52
C GLU A 62 -19.65 8.66 -6.17
N GLU A 63 -19.49 9.11 -4.92
CA GLU A 63 -18.26 8.84 -4.19
C GLU A 63 -18.05 7.33 -4.19
N VAL A 64 -17.25 6.83 -5.13
CA VAL A 64 -16.69 5.46 -5.06
C VAL A 64 -15.66 5.44 -3.93
N LEU A 65 -16.19 5.50 -2.71
CA LEU A 65 -15.59 5.09 -1.46
C LEU A 65 -15.13 3.66 -1.67
N PHE A 66 -13.82 3.44 -1.60
CA PHE A 66 -13.18 2.14 -1.75
C PHE A 66 -13.95 1.06 -0.98
N GLY A 67 -14.71 0.25 -1.71
CA GLY A 67 -15.33 -0.99 -1.23
C GLY A 67 -14.25 -2.00 -0.91
N ILE A 68 -13.63 -1.85 0.27
CA ILE A 68 -12.98 -2.94 0.97
C ILE A 68 -14.08 -3.52 1.85
N GLU A 69 -14.77 -4.51 1.30
CA GLU A 69 -15.66 -5.39 2.05
C GLU A 69 -14.85 -6.04 3.18
N ASP A 70 -15.18 -5.69 4.42
CA ASP A 70 -14.55 -6.19 5.65
C ASP A 70 -15.05 -7.64 5.83
N SER A 71 -14.36 -8.61 5.25
CA SER A 71 -14.69 -10.03 5.47
C SER A 71 -14.13 -10.51 6.80
N GLU A 72 -15.07 -10.66 7.74
CA GLU A 72 -15.23 -11.71 8.76
C GLU A 72 -14.01 -12.11 9.61
N GLU A 73 -14.20 -11.94 10.93
CA GLU A 73 -13.46 -12.58 12.02
C GLU A 73 -13.48 -14.11 11.87
N THR A 74 -12.31 -14.73 11.89
CA THR A 74 -12.19 -16.13 12.30
C THR A 74 -11.30 -16.13 13.55
N ASN A 75 -11.92 -16.42 14.68
CA ASN A 75 -11.24 -16.69 15.94
C ASN A 75 -10.41 -17.98 15.78
N GLU A 76 -9.09 -17.87 15.81
CA GLU A 76 -8.22 -19.00 16.12
C GLU A 76 -7.84 -18.95 17.61
N PRO A 77 -8.12 -20.01 18.39
CA PRO A 77 -7.65 -20.09 19.75
C PRO A 77 -6.14 -20.38 19.81
N GLU A 78 -5.50 -19.87 20.85
CA GLU A 78 -4.10 -20.10 21.22
C GLU A 78 -3.75 -21.60 21.20
N VAL A 79 -2.77 -21.97 20.37
CA VAL A 79 -2.14 -23.29 20.46
C VAL A 79 -1.02 -23.20 21.48
N VAL A 80 -1.22 -23.92 22.59
CA VAL A 80 -0.24 -24.16 23.64
C VAL A 80 0.72 -25.25 23.14
N GLU A 81 2.01 -25.00 23.30
CA GLU A 81 3.09 -25.96 23.05
C GLU A 81 2.90 -27.24 23.88
N SER A 82 3.00 -28.41 23.24
CA SER A 82 3.41 -29.64 23.92
C SER A 82 4.07 -30.61 22.95
N GLU A 83 5.22 -31.07 23.43
CA GLU A 83 6.25 -31.95 22.88
C GLU A 83 5.80 -33.35 22.44
N ASP A 84 6.43 -33.80 21.34
CA ASP A 84 7.05 -35.11 21.06
C ASP A 84 6.22 -36.42 21.09
N ASN A 85 6.23 -37.16 19.97
CA ASN A 85 6.92 -38.47 19.81
C ASN A 85 6.53 -39.19 18.48
N ASP A 86 7.58 -39.53 17.72
CA ASP A 86 7.86 -40.74 16.91
C ASP A 86 6.98 -41.24 15.72
N ASP A 87 7.64 -41.21 14.56
CA ASP A 87 7.53 -41.97 13.28
C ASP A 87 7.41 -43.52 13.43
N PRO A 88 7.36 -44.35 12.35
CA PRO A 88 7.03 -44.18 10.90
C PRO A 88 5.88 -45.16 10.49
N VAL A 89 5.40 -45.42 9.25
CA VAL A 89 6.03 -46.03 8.05
C VAL A 89 4.98 -46.11 6.91
N ASP A 90 5.46 -46.08 5.66
CA ASP A 90 5.01 -46.85 4.46
C ASP A 90 3.64 -46.55 3.78
N ASP A 91 3.42 -46.79 2.49
CA ASP A 91 4.06 -46.54 1.18
C ASP A 91 3.01 -47.03 0.14
N SER A 92 3.03 -46.50 -1.09
CA SER A 92 2.53 -47.14 -2.33
C SER A 92 1.01 -47.41 -2.50
N GLU A 93 0.35 -46.79 -3.48
CA GLU A 93 0.16 -47.20 -4.90
C GLU A 93 -1.11 -48.05 -5.19
N ALA A 94 -1.77 -47.65 -6.28
CA ALA A 94 -2.45 -48.46 -7.30
C ALA A 94 -3.83 -49.14 -7.07
N MET A 95 -4.66 -48.93 -8.11
CA MET A 95 -5.50 -49.90 -8.85
C MET A 95 -6.91 -50.33 -8.35
N THR A 96 -7.89 -49.91 -9.15
CA THR A 96 -8.91 -50.72 -9.87
C THR A 96 -9.54 -51.98 -9.23
N ARG A 97 -10.86 -51.92 -8.97
CA ARG A 97 -11.89 -53.01 -9.06
C ARG A 97 -13.20 -52.44 -8.48
N VAL A 98 -14.42 -52.48 -9.06
CA VAL A 98 -15.25 -53.47 -9.78
C VAL A 98 -15.63 -54.73 -8.97
N GLU A 99 -16.96 -54.94 -8.93
CA GLU A 99 -17.77 -56.16 -8.63
C GLU A 99 -18.46 -56.22 -7.23
N PRO A 100 -19.46 -57.11 -7.00
CA PRO A 100 -20.86 -57.02 -7.45
C PRO A 100 -21.88 -57.49 -6.36
N ILE A 101 -23.20 -57.37 -6.59
CA ILE A 101 -24.26 -58.05 -5.81
C ILE A 101 -25.35 -58.47 -6.81
N LYS A 102 -25.44 -59.75 -7.20
CA LYS A 102 -26.13 -60.92 -6.62
C LYS A 102 -27.66 -60.90 -6.77
N ASP A 103 -28.11 -61.97 -7.43
CA ASP A 103 -29.44 -62.35 -7.90
C ASP A 103 -30.19 -63.24 -6.88
N ASP A 104 -31.41 -63.64 -7.27
CA ASP A 104 -32.34 -64.65 -6.74
C ASP A 104 -33.42 -64.19 -5.74
N ASN A 105 -34.71 -64.16 -6.15
CA ASN A 105 -35.51 -65.40 -6.28
C ASN A 105 -37.01 -65.19 -6.64
N ASP A 106 -37.45 -65.97 -7.64
CA ASP A 106 -38.74 -66.64 -7.90
C ASP A 106 -40.15 -65.95 -7.95
N LYS A 107 -40.70 -66.03 -9.18
CA LYS A 107 -42.02 -66.57 -9.62
C LYS A 107 -43.35 -65.93 -9.19
N ALA A 108 -44.05 -65.37 -10.18
CA ALA A 108 -45.34 -65.90 -10.68
C ALA A 108 -45.75 -65.22 -12.00
N GLU A 109 -45.94 -66.01 -13.05
CA GLU A 109 -46.72 -65.65 -14.24
C GLU A 109 -48.21 -65.93 -13.95
N PRO A 110 -49.15 -65.09 -14.42
CA PRO A 110 -49.71 -65.40 -15.73
C PRO A 110 -50.01 -64.18 -16.63
N SER A 111 -49.58 -64.32 -17.89
CA SER A 111 -50.34 -64.06 -19.11
C SER A 111 -50.87 -62.66 -19.44
N ALA A 112 -50.34 -62.17 -20.57
CA ALA A 112 -50.99 -61.44 -21.65
C ALA A 112 -51.31 -59.95 -21.42
N SER A 113 -50.40 -59.10 -21.90
CA SER A 113 -50.70 -58.16 -23.00
C SER A 113 -49.47 -57.33 -23.39
N ASP A 114 -49.15 -57.38 -24.68
CA ASP A 114 -48.66 -56.29 -25.54
C ASP A 114 -47.35 -55.52 -25.23
N ALA A 115 -46.41 -55.74 -26.15
CA ALA A 115 -45.48 -54.77 -26.76
C ALA A 115 -45.24 -53.44 -26.00
N TYR A 116 -44.07 -53.35 -25.36
CA TYR A 116 -43.43 -52.07 -25.08
C TYR A 116 -42.23 -51.89 -26.00
N ASP A 117 -42.52 -51.42 -27.21
CA ASP A 117 -41.61 -50.51 -27.90
C ASP A 117 -41.70 -49.20 -27.10
N SER A 118 -40.76 -49.01 -26.17
CA SER A 118 -40.79 -47.89 -25.22
C SER A 118 -40.48 -46.60 -25.95
N ASP A 119 -41.56 -45.96 -26.39
CA ASP A 119 -41.68 -44.56 -26.74
C ASP A 119 -40.81 -43.72 -25.79
N MET A 120 -39.72 -43.17 -26.34
CA MET A 120 -38.84 -42.27 -25.62
C MET A 120 -39.61 -40.96 -25.47
N ASP A 121 -40.38 -40.86 -24.37
CA ASP A 121 -41.27 -39.76 -24.03
C ASP A 121 -40.69 -38.41 -24.47
N ASP A 122 -41.45 -37.66 -25.28
CA ASP A 122 -41.02 -36.39 -25.89
C ASP A 122 -40.45 -35.42 -24.84
N ASP A 123 -40.93 -35.48 -23.60
CA ASP A 123 -40.45 -34.71 -22.47
C ASP A 123 -38.97 -35.00 -22.11
N ALA A 124 -38.52 -36.25 -22.24
CA ALA A 124 -37.11 -36.62 -22.04
C ALA A 124 -36.20 -36.06 -23.15
N MET A 125 -36.72 -35.95 -24.37
CA MET A 125 -36.01 -35.34 -25.50
C MET A 125 -35.90 -33.81 -25.31
N PHE A 126 -36.97 -33.14 -24.88
CA PHE A 126 -36.94 -31.70 -24.57
C PHE A 126 -36.02 -31.35 -23.40
N LEU A 127 -35.89 -32.22 -22.40
CA LEU A 127 -34.92 -32.05 -21.30
C LEU A 127 -33.47 -32.13 -21.80
N MET A 128 -33.16 -33.09 -22.69
CA MET A 128 -31.84 -33.21 -23.29
C MET A 128 -31.53 -32.02 -24.22
N ASP A 129 -32.48 -31.58 -25.04
CA ASP A 129 -32.32 -30.39 -25.89
C ASP A 129 -32.15 -29.11 -25.06
N SER A 130 -32.85 -28.99 -23.92
CA SER A 130 -32.67 -27.89 -22.98
C SER A 130 -31.26 -27.89 -22.38
N TYR A 131 -30.72 -29.07 -22.04
CA TYR A 131 -29.36 -29.21 -21.54
C TYR A 131 -28.31 -28.92 -22.63
N ILE A 132 -28.51 -29.39 -23.86
CA ILE A 132 -27.65 -29.10 -25.01
C ILE A 132 -27.69 -27.61 -25.36
N ALA A 133 -28.86 -26.97 -25.32
CA ALA A 133 -29.01 -25.54 -25.54
C ALA A 133 -28.29 -24.71 -24.46
N GLN A 134 -28.37 -25.12 -23.19
CA GLN A 134 -27.60 -24.51 -22.11
C GLN A 134 -26.09 -24.71 -22.32
N LEU A 135 -25.64 -25.92 -22.64
CA LEU A 135 -24.23 -26.22 -22.89
C LEU A 135 -23.67 -25.44 -24.09
N LEU A 136 -24.45 -25.29 -25.17
CA LEU A 136 -24.08 -24.51 -26.35
C LEU A 136 -24.11 -23.00 -26.08
N LYS A 137 -25.06 -22.52 -25.26
CA LYS A 137 -25.12 -21.12 -24.81
C LYS A 137 -23.93 -20.80 -23.92
N ASP A 138 -23.56 -21.69 -23.00
CA ASP A 138 -22.41 -21.56 -22.13
C ASP A 138 -21.09 -21.64 -22.91
N ARG A 139 -21.00 -22.52 -23.93
CA ARG A 139 -19.85 -22.61 -24.83
C ARG A 139 -19.70 -21.39 -25.74
N ARG A 140 -20.81 -20.85 -26.28
CA ARG A 140 -20.82 -19.61 -27.08
C ARG A 140 -20.43 -18.40 -26.24
N ASN A 141 -20.93 -18.32 -25.01
CA ASN A 141 -20.63 -17.25 -24.07
C ASN A 141 -19.19 -17.34 -23.53
N SER A 142 -18.61 -18.53 -23.43
CA SER A 142 -17.21 -18.70 -22.97
C SER A 142 -16.20 -18.49 -24.11
N ALA A 143 -16.38 -19.14 -25.26
CA ALA A 143 -15.39 -19.07 -26.36
C ALA A 143 -15.29 -17.69 -27.03
N GLY A 144 -16.40 -16.94 -27.14
CA GLY A 144 -16.42 -15.58 -27.67
C GLY A 144 -15.97 -14.52 -26.67
N ASN A 145 -16.24 -14.73 -25.38
CA ASN A 145 -15.81 -13.83 -24.32
C ASN A 145 -14.30 -13.95 -24.09
N ASP A 146 -13.74 -15.16 -24.02
CA ASP A 146 -12.30 -15.36 -23.79
C ASP A 146 -11.41 -14.75 -24.88
N THR A 147 -11.84 -14.82 -26.14
CA THR A 147 -11.16 -14.17 -27.26
C THR A 147 -11.28 -12.64 -27.20
N ALA A 148 -12.45 -12.10 -26.87
CA ALA A 148 -12.62 -10.65 -26.69
C ALA A 148 -11.83 -10.11 -25.49
N GLN A 149 -11.79 -10.84 -24.37
CA GLN A 149 -11.00 -10.50 -23.18
C GLN A 149 -9.50 -10.51 -23.49
N SER A 150 -9.04 -11.49 -24.27
CA SER A 150 -7.65 -11.58 -24.74
C SER A 150 -7.29 -10.40 -25.65
N GLN A 151 -8.15 -10.05 -26.61
CA GLN A 151 -7.96 -8.91 -27.49
C GLN A 151 -7.93 -7.58 -26.72
N LEU A 152 -8.85 -7.39 -25.76
CA LEU A 152 -8.89 -6.21 -24.92
C LEU A 152 -7.62 -6.10 -24.05
N THR A 153 -7.12 -7.22 -23.52
CA THR A 153 -5.86 -7.26 -22.76
C THR A 153 -4.68 -6.80 -23.63
N LEU A 154 -4.56 -7.32 -24.86
CA LEU A 154 -3.53 -6.89 -25.80
C LEU A 154 -3.65 -5.41 -26.16
N PHE A 155 -4.88 -4.92 -26.34
CA PHE A 155 -5.13 -3.51 -26.61
C PHE A 155 -4.71 -2.62 -25.43
N LYS A 156 -5.05 -3.00 -24.19
CA LYS A 156 -4.59 -2.30 -22.99
C LYS A 156 -3.07 -2.26 -22.89
N LEU A 157 -2.38 -3.36 -23.19
CA LEU A 157 -0.90 -3.38 -23.19
C LEU A 157 -0.29 -2.43 -24.23
N ARG A 158 -0.91 -2.30 -25.41
CA ARG A 158 -0.50 -1.31 -26.43
C ARG A 158 -0.73 0.12 -25.95
N VAL A 159 -1.89 0.40 -25.34
CA VAL A 159 -2.20 1.71 -24.75
C VAL A 159 -1.24 2.05 -23.62
N LEU A 160 -0.93 1.10 -22.74
CA LEU A 160 0.08 1.28 -21.68
C LEU A 160 1.46 1.58 -22.25
N SER A 161 1.82 1.00 -23.39
CA SER A 161 3.09 1.31 -24.06
C SER A 161 3.10 2.73 -24.62
N LEU A 162 1.97 3.22 -25.15
CA LEU A 162 1.85 4.61 -25.58
C LEU A 162 1.89 5.59 -24.40
N LEU A 163 1.22 5.27 -23.30
CA LEU A 163 1.29 6.04 -22.05
C LEU A 163 2.72 6.06 -21.48
N GLU A 164 3.47 4.97 -21.60
CA GLU A 164 4.87 4.94 -21.17
C GLU A 164 5.74 5.93 -21.96
N VAL A 165 5.57 5.98 -23.29
CA VAL A 165 6.28 6.94 -24.15
C VAL A 165 5.86 8.37 -23.83
N TYR A 166 4.57 8.61 -23.60
CA TYR A 166 4.05 9.92 -23.19
C TYR A 166 4.69 10.41 -21.87
N LEU A 167 4.74 9.54 -20.85
CA LEU A 167 5.36 9.86 -19.55
C LEU A 167 6.86 10.16 -19.67
N GLN A 168 7.58 9.45 -20.55
CA GLN A 168 9.00 9.70 -20.82
C GLN A 168 9.25 11.08 -21.46
N ARG A 169 8.34 11.53 -22.31
CA ARG A 169 8.45 12.81 -23.03
C ARG A 169 7.98 13.99 -22.19
N ASN A 170 7.00 13.78 -21.32
CA ASN A 170 6.35 14.84 -20.55
C ASN A 170 6.45 14.64 -19.02
N PRO A 171 7.63 14.37 -18.43
CA PRO A 171 7.72 14.01 -17.01
C PRO A 171 7.40 15.17 -16.04
N GLY A 172 7.53 16.42 -16.49
CA GLY A 172 7.20 17.63 -15.71
C GLY A 172 5.75 18.10 -15.83
N SER A 173 4.95 17.47 -16.69
CA SER A 173 3.58 17.91 -16.99
C SER A 173 2.62 17.59 -15.83
N PRO A 174 1.67 18.49 -15.48
CA PRO A 174 0.62 18.22 -14.50
C PRO A 174 -0.24 16.98 -14.84
N GLN A 175 -0.42 16.69 -16.13
CA GLN A 175 -1.17 15.53 -16.62
C GLN A 175 -0.58 14.19 -16.14
N VAL A 176 0.70 14.15 -15.77
CA VAL A 176 1.32 12.97 -15.13
C VAL A 176 0.57 12.57 -13.86
N LEU A 177 0.00 13.51 -13.09
CA LEU A 177 -0.80 13.21 -11.89
C LEU A 177 -2.11 12.49 -12.26
N LEU A 178 -2.73 12.85 -13.38
CA LEU A 178 -3.93 12.21 -13.91
C LEU A 178 -3.62 10.78 -14.36
N VAL A 179 -2.54 10.60 -15.12
CA VAL A 179 -2.07 9.27 -15.55
C VAL A 179 -1.73 8.41 -14.35
N TYR A 180 -0.99 8.96 -13.38
CA TYR A 180 -0.65 8.31 -12.11
C TYR A 180 -1.90 7.80 -11.39
N SER A 181 -2.90 8.66 -11.17
CA SER A 181 -4.14 8.29 -10.47
C SER A 181 -4.85 7.12 -11.15
N CYS A 182 -4.95 7.17 -12.48
CA CYS A 182 -5.55 6.10 -13.27
C CYS A 182 -4.77 4.78 -13.18
N LEU A 183 -3.44 4.82 -13.30
CA LEU A 183 -2.59 3.64 -13.25
C LEU A 183 -2.59 3.00 -11.86
N VAL A 184 -2.57 3.77 -10.77
CA VAL A 184 -2.68 3.23 -9.41
C VAL A 184 -4.01 2.50 -9.23
N GLN A 185 -5.12 3.10 -9.66
CA GLN A 185 -6.42 2.46 -9.57
C GLN A 185 -6.45 1.14 -10.37
N ALA A 186 -5.96 1.16 -11.61
CA ALA A 186 -5.89 -0.03 -12.46
C ALA A 186 -4.98 -1.12 -11.87
N PHE A 187 -3.87 -0.73 -11.23
CA PHE A 187 -2.98 -1.65 -10.53
C PHE A 187 -3.69 -2.33 -9.35
N VAL A 188 -4.36 -1.57 -8.49
CA VAL A 188 -5.11 -2.12 -7.35
C VAL A 188 -6.19 -3.08 -7.86
N ASN A 189 -6.97 -2.68 -8.86
CA ASN A 189 -8.03 -3.51 -9.44
C ASN A 189 -7.47 -4.81 -10.08
N SER A 190 -6.24 -4.78 -10.61
CA SER A 190 -5.59 -5.97 -11.19
C SER A 190 -5.25 -7.03 -10.15
N HIS A 191 -5.10 -6.64 -8.88
CA HIS A 191 -4.81 -7.55 -7.77
C HIS A 191 -6.05 -8.08 -7.06
N SER A 192 -7.25 -7.58 -7.41
CA SER A 192 -8.53 -8.04 -6.86
C SER A 192 -9.23 -9.10 -7.73
N SER A 193 -8.71 -9.44 -8.92
CA SER A 193 -9.35 -10.35 -9.87
C SER A 193 -8.33 -11.34 -10.44
N GLU A 194 -8.61 -12.64 -10.29
CA GLU A 194 -7.82 -13.75 -10.85
C GLU A 194 -7.70 -13.56 -12.38
N GLY A 195 -6.49 -13.64 -12.94
CA GLY A 195 -6.25 -13.54 -14.39
C GLY A 195 -5.69 -12.20 -14.93
N ARG A 196 -5.49 -11.17 -14.10
CA ARG A 196 -4.95 -9.85 -14.55
C ARG A 196 -3.47 -9.61 -14.21
N LYS A 197 -2.70 -10.65 -13.87
CA LYS A 197 -1.32 -10.56 -13.36
C LYS A 197 -0.37 -9.83 -14.34
N GLN A 198 -0.38 -10.19 -15.62
CA GLN A 198 0.47 -9.56 -16.64
C GLN A 198 0.20 -8.06 -16.79
N LEU A 199 -1.06 -7.66 -16.71
CA LEU A 199 -1.46 -6.25 -16.78
C LEU A 199 -0.97 -5.49 -15.53
N GLY A 200 -1.16 -6.08 -14.35
CA GLY A 200 -0.68 -5.51 -13.08
C GLY A 200 0.83 -5.32 -13.06
N GLU A 201 1.61 -6.32 -13.47
CA GLU A 201 3.07 -6.25 -13.58
C GLU A 201 3.51 -5.15 -14.55
N ARG A 202 2.84 -5.04 -15.72
CA ARG A 202 3.14 -4.00 -16.70
C ARG A 202 2.87 -2.60 -16.13
N ILE A 203 1.74 -2.40 -15.46
CA ILE A 203 1.37 -1.12 -14.84
C ILE A 203 2.35 -0.77 -13.72
N GLY A 204 2.66 -1.72 -12.83
CA GLY A 204 3.62 -1.53 -11.75
C GLY A 204 5.01 -1.15 -12.27
N GLY A 205 5.45 -1.79 -13.36
CA GLY A 205 6.71 -1.46 -14.03
C GLY A 205 6.74 -0.07 -14.65
N ILE A 206 5.60 0.46 -15.13
CA ILE A 206 5.48 1.84 -15.63
C ILE A 206 5.52 2.83 -14.46
N LEU A 207 4.72 2.60 -13.42
CA LEU A 207 4.69 3.46 -12.22
C LEU A 207 6.09 3.57 -11.60
N GLN A 208 6.80 2.44 -11.45
CA GLN A 208 8.11 2.44 -10.83
C GLN A 208 9.17 3.15 -11.69
N ARG A 209 9.21 2.90 -13.00
CA ARG A 209 10.29 3.40 -13.88
C ARG A 209 10.04 4.83 -14.37
N GLN A 210 8.81 5.15 -14.76
CA GLN A 210 8.48 6.42 -15.41
C GLN A 210 7.90 7.47 -14.48
N ILE A 211 7.46 7.12 -13.27
CA ILE A 211 6.86 8.08 -12.33
C ILE A 211 7.74 8.19 -11.08
N PHE A 212 7.91 7.10 -10.33
CA PHE A 212 8.62 7.16 -9.04
C PHE A 212 10.13 7.37 -9.18
N LYS A 213 10.76 6.75 -10.18
CA LYS A 213 12.20 6.87 -10.45
C LYS A 213 12.54 7.93 -11.52
N ALA A 214 11.55 8.67 -12.01
CA ALA A 214 11.78 9.72 -12.97
C ALA A 214 12.67 10.83 -12.38
N LYS A 215 13.56 11.36 -13.23
CA LYS A 215 14.43 12.48 -12.88
C LYS A 215 13.61 13.74 -12.61
N GLU A 216 12.67 14.00 -13.50
CA GLU A 216 11.71 15.09 -13.42
C GLU A 216 10.39 14.60 -12.81
N HIS A 217 9.65 15.55 -12.24
CA HIS A 217 8.34 15.31 -11.64
C HIS A 217 7.47 16.54 -11.89
N PRO A 218 6.14 16.40 -11.78
CA PRO A 218 5.22 17.50 -12.03
C PRO A 218 5.54 18.70 -11.14
N LYS A 219 5.70 19.87 -11.77
CA LYS A 219 5.91 21.16 -11.09
C LYS A 219 5.18 22.28 -11.84
N GLY A 220 4.84 23.35 -11.14
CA GLY A 220 4.31 24.58 -11.72
C GLY A 220 2.82 24.82 -11.45
N ASN A 221 2.31 25.90 -12.06
CA ASN A 221 1.03 26.53 -11.70
C ASN A 221 -0.23 25.67 -11.97
N GLY A 222 -0.10 24.56 -12.71
CA GLY A 222 -1.22 23.65 -12.99
C GLY A 222 -1.48 22.62 -11.89
N ILE A 223 -0.69 22.59 -10.82
CA ILE A 223 -0.80 21.61 -9.74
C ILE A 223 -1.59 22.21 -8.58
N GLN A 224 -2.81 21.71 -8.39
CA GLN A 224 -3.66 22.09 -7.26
C GLN A 224 -3.31 21.23 -6.03
N ILE A 225 -3.13 21.87 -4.89
CA ILE A 225 -2.79 21.17 -3.64
C ILE A 225 -3.90 20.19 -3.21
N SER A 226 -5.18 20.54 -3.41
CA SER A 226 -6.31 19.68 -3.08
C SER A 226 -6.25 18.32 -3.80
N ASN A 227 -5.78 18.30 -5.04
CA ASN A 227 -5.57 17.04 -5.76
C ASN A 227 -4.45 16.21 -5.12
N LEU A 228 -3.35 16.84 -4.69
CA LEU A 228 -2.25 16.17 -4.02
C LEU A 228 -2.65 15.65 -2.63
N GLU A 229 -3.48 16.39 -1.90
CA GLU A 229 -4.05 15.98 -0.61
C GLU A 229 -4.87 14.70 -0.76
N ILE A 230 -5.81 14.67 -1.71
CA ILE A 230 -6.64 13.49 -2.00
C ILE A 230 -5.76 12.29 -2.38
N LEU A 231 -4.77 12.49 -3.24
CA LEU A 231 -3.86 11.42 -3.66
C LEU A 231 -2.99 10.92 -2.50
N LEU A 232 -2.50 11.83 -1.63
CA LEU A 232 -1.70 11.48 -0.47
C LEU A 232 -2.52 10.68 0.53
N GLU A 233 -3.74 11.15 0.84
CA GLU A 233 -4.66 10.48 1.74
C GLU A 233 -4.99 9.07 1.25
N LYS A 234 -5.35 8.92 -0.03
CA LYS A 234 -5.60 7.60 -0.65
C LYS A 234 -4.37 6.69 -0.55
N SER A 235 -3.18 7.21 -0.83
CA SER A 235 -1.93 6.42 -0.79
C SER A 235 -1.60 5.96 0.64
N LEU A 236 -1.69 6.85 1.63
CA LEU A 236 -1.41 6.53 3.02
C LEU A 236 -2.45 5.58 3.63
N ARG A 237 -3.74 5.78 3.33
CA ARG A 237 -4.82 4.86 3.74
C ARG A 237 -4.64 3.47 3.10
N LEU A 238 -4.29 3.42 1.81
CA LEU A 238 -4.05 2.16 1.12
C LEU A 238 -2.86 1.40 1.73
N ALA A 239 -1.76 2.10 2.01
CA ALA A 239 -0.59 1.53 2.68
C ALA A 239 -0.92 1.00 4.09
N SER A 240 -1.85 1.64 4.80
CA SER A 240 -2.20 1.26 6.18
C SER A 240 -3.23 0.13 6.29
N ARG A 241 -3.94 -0.22 5.21
CA ARG A 241 -5.05 -1.20 5.26
C ARG A 241 -4.83 -2.44 4.40
N THR A 242 -4.10 -2.35 3.30
CA THR A 242 -3.97 -3.46 2.35
C THR A 242 -3.18 -4.64 2.94
N ARG A 243 -3.62 -5.87 2.62
CA ARG A 243 -2.90 -7.12 2.93
C ARG A 243 -1.94 -7.52 1.80
N ILE A 244 -2.12 -6.94 0.62
CA ILE A 244 -1.37 -7.33 -0.59
C ILE A 244 -0.03 -6.58 -0.60
N LYS A 245 1.07 -7.33 -0.47
CA LYS A 245 2.44 -6.78 -0.36
C LYS A 245 2.80 -5.85 -1.53
N ALA A 246 2.44 -6.22 -2.76
CA ALA A 246 2.72 -5.41 -3.95
C ALA A 246 1.98 -4.07 -3.93
N VAL A 247 0.71 -4.07 -3.50
CA VAL A 247 -0.12 -2.87 -3.37
C VAL A 247 0.39 -1.98 -2.23
N SER A 248 0.78 -2.58 -1.10
CA SER A 248 1.39 -1.85 0.03
C SER A 248 2.67 -1.13 -0.41
N LEU A 249 3.59 -1.83 -1.08
CA LEU A 249 4.84 -1.24 -1.58
C LEU A 249 4.59 -0.14 -2.61
N LEU A 250 3.60 -0.31 -3.49
CA LEU A 250 3.21 0.72 -4.44
C LEU A 250 2.70 1.96 -3.69
N ALA A 251 1.80 1.79 -2.73
CA ALA A 251 1.21 2.86 -1.93
C ALA A 251 2.26 3.64 -1.10
N GLU A 252 3.26 2.95 -0.55
CA GLU A 252 4.39 3.59 0.11
C GLU A 252 5.22 4.45 -0.87
N ASN A 253 5.54 3.92 -2.06
CA ASN A 253 6.25 4.66 -3.10
C ASN A 253 5.45 5.86 -3.62
N SER A 254 4.14 5.68 -3.77
CA SER A 254 3.18 6.74 -4.06
C SER A 254 3.25 7.87 -3.04
N ALA A 255 3.18 7.56 -1.74
CA ALA A 255 3.28 8.57 -0.69
C ALA A 255 4.62 9.32 -0.74
N PHE A 256 5.75 8.62 -0.95
CA PHE A 256 7.05 9.28 -1.10
C PHE A 256 7.10 10.24 -2.28
N TRP A 257 6.54 9.83 -3.42
CA TRP A 257 6.53 10.63 -4.64
C TRP A 257 5.59 11.83 -4.52
N ILE A 258 4.39 11.66 -3.96
CA ILE A 258 3.45 12.77 -3.75
C ILE A 258 4.04 13.81 -2.80
N LEU A 259 4.64 13.38 -1.68
CA LEU A 259 5.33 14.29 -0.76
C LEU A 259 6.50 15.03 -1.43
N LYS A 260 7.21 14.38 -2.37
CA LYS A 260 8.25 15.02 -3.18
C LYS A 260 7.66 16.10 -4.10
N VAL A 261 6.53 15.83 -4.75
CA VAL A 261 5.81 16.81 -5.58
C VAL A 261 5.36 17.99 -4.73
N ILE A 262 4.69 17.74 -3.59
CA ILE A 262 4.24 18.78 -2.63
C ILE A 262 5.39 19.68 -2.22
N HIS A 263 6.51 19.10 -1.78
CA HIS A 263 7.67 19.86 -1.34
C HIS A 263 8.27 20.71 -2.48
N SER A 264 8.26 20.19 -3.71
CA SER A 264 8.84 20.90 -4.86
C SER A 264 7.96 22.03 -5.40
N SER A 265 6.67 22.03 -5.09
CA SER A 265 5.71 23.04 -5.52
C SER A 265 5.73 24.30 -4.65
N ASN A 266 6.49 24.31 -3.55
CA ASN A 266 6.68 25.47 -2.66
C ASN A 266 5.37 26.10 -2.16
N PHE A 267 4.37 25.27 -1.82
CA PHE A 267 3.14 25.74 -1.18
C PHE A 267 3.43 26.46 0.14
N SER A 268 2.60 27.44 0.48
CA SER A 268 2.69 28.17 1.75
C SER A 268 2.34 27.27 2.94
N GLY A 269 2.73 27.71 4.15
CA GLY A 269 2.48 26.93 5.37
C GLY A 269 1.00 26.67 5.64
N SER A 270 0.11 27.63 5.31
CA SER A 270 -1.35 27.47 5.46
C SER A 270 -1.94 26.45 4.50
N GLU A 271 -1.43 26.38 3.27
CA GLU A 271 -1.87 25.39 2.28
C GLU A 271 -1.47 23.98 2.73
N LEU A 272 -0.29 23.82 3.34
CA LEU A 272 0.19 22.52 3.80
C LEU A 272 -0.52 21.98 5.06
N GLU A 273 -1.38 22.75 5.72
CA GLU A 273 -1.99 22.31 6.98
C GLU A 273 -2.80 21.02 6.82
N ARG A 274 -3.57 20.91 5.72
CA ARG A 274 -4.35 19.70 5.43
C ARG A 274 -3.45 18.49 5.13
N VAL A 275 -2.34 18.68 4.42
CA VAL A 275 -1.32 17.64 4.18
C VAL A 275 -0.76 17.12 5.51
N PHE A 276 -0.52 18.01 6.46
CA PHE A 276 -0.05 17.65 7.78
C PHE A 276 -1.10 16.96 8.62
N GLU A 277 -2.36 17.40 8.54
CA GLU A 277 -3.49 16.75 9.19
C GLU A 277 -3.67 15.30 8.71
N ILE A 278 -3.65 15.07 7.39
CA ILE A 278 -3.70 13.73 6.79
C ILE A 278 -2.57 12.85 7.35
N SER A 279 -1.35 13.39 7.38
CA SER A 279 -0.18 12.67 7.89
C SER A 279 -0.31 12.36 9.39
N ARG A 280 -0.82 13.31 10.18
CA ARG A 280 -1.07 13.15 11.63
C ARG A 280 -2.09 12.06 11.90
N LEU A 281 -3.21 12.05 11.16
CA LEU A 281 -4.27 11.06 11.33
C LEU A 281 -3.77 9.64 11.06
N VAL A 282 -3.07 9.43 9.95
CA VAL A 282 -2.56 8.09 9.58
C VAL A 282 -1.48 7.60 10.55
N PHE A 283 -0.58 8.49 10.99
CA PHE A 283 0.44 8.08 11.96
C PHE A 283 -0.12 7.89 13.37
N THR A 284 -1.12 8.67 13.77
CA THR A 284 -1.86 8.41 15.02
C THR A 284 -2.50 7.02 14.99
N ASP A 285 -3.14 6.67 13.87
CA ASP A 285 -3.70 5.33 13.65
C ASP A 285 -2.63 4.23 13.72
N TYR A 286 -1.42 4.47 13.19
CA TYR A 286 -0.29 3.56 13.38
C TYR A 286 0.07 3.33 14.86
N PHE A 287 0.05 4.38 15.70
CA PHE A 287 0.38 4.24 17.11
C PHE A 287 -0.74 3.59 17.94
N ASP A 288 -2.00 3.84 17.62
CA ASP A 288 -3.14 3.46 18.48
C ASP A 288 -3.90 2.21 18.00
N ASN A 289 -3.93 1.97 16.68
CA ASN A 289 -4.75 0.94 16.05
C ASN A 289 -3.95 -0.33 15.72
N LYS A 290 -4.46 -1.49 16.12
CA LYS A 290 -3.89 -2.81 15.78
C LYS A 290 -4.16 -3.20 14.32
N LYS A 291 -5.23 -2.67 13.71
CA LYS A 291 -5.58 -2.91 12.29
C LYS A 291 -4.66 -2.14 11.32
N CYS A 292 -3.87 -1.18 11.80
CA CYS A 292 -2.91 -0.47 10.98
C CYS A 292 -1.74 -1.38 10.59
N ARG A 293 -1.54 -1.56 9.28
CA ARG A 293 -0.51 -2.43 8.70
C ARG A 293 0.77 -1.70 8.31
N LEU A 294 0.86 -0.40 8.60
CA LEU A 294 2.08 0.37 8.35
C LEU A 294 3.24 -0.19 9.16
N LYS A 295 4.43 -0.18 8.53
CA LYS A 295 5.69 -0.58 9.17
C LYS A 295 6.41 0.65 9.67
N SER A 296 7.11 0.55 10.81
CA SER A 296 7.98 1.64 11.28
C SER A 296 9.05 2.02 10.27
N GLY A 297 9.55 1.05 9.49
CA GLY A 297 10.50 1.28 8.41
C GLY A 297 10.01 2.31 7.39
N PHE A 298 8.72 2.28 7.05
CA PHE A 298 8.10 3.25 6.14
C PHE A 298 8.11 4.66 6.74
N ILE A 299 7.68 4.82 7.99
CA ILE A 299 7.65 6.13 8.68
C ILE A 299 9.07 6.69 8.84
N LYS A 300 10.03 5.85 9.23
CA LYS A 300 11.46 6.21 9.28
C LYS A 300 11.93 6.73 7.93
N GLU A 301 11.52 6.09 6.84
CA GLU A 301 11.89 6.50 5.49
C GLU A 301 11.19 7.79 5.03
N VAL A 302 9.93 8.02 5.43
CA VAL A 302 9.24 9.30 5.21
C VAL A 302 10.07 10.43 5.84
N PHE A 303 10.52 10.26 7.08
CA PHE A 303 11.31 11.28 7.76
C PHE A 303 12.65 11.53 7.07
N ARG A 304 13.36 10.48 6.63
CA ARG A 304 14.65 10.63 5.93
C ARG A 304 14.51 11.36 4.60
N ARG A 305 13.48 11.03 3.81
CA ARG A 305 13.24 11.65 2.49
C ARG A 305 12.66 13.04 2.60
N HIS A 306 11.84 13.27 3.63
CA HIS A 306 11.07 14.49 3.84
C HIS A 306 11.23 15.00 5.28
N PRO A 307 12.39 15.57 5.66
CA PRO A 307 12.62 16.04 7.03
C PRO A 307 11.63 17.12 7.51
N TRP A 308 11.02 17.87 6.59
CA TRP A 308 9.96 18.85 6.90
C TRP A 308 8.72 18.19 7.50
N VAL A 309 8.37 16.98 7.05
CA VAL A 309 7.29 16.15 7.64
C VAL A 309 7.67 15.71 9.05
N ALA A 310 8.93 15.29 9.25
CA ALA A 310 9.43 14.90 10.58
C ALA A 310 9.37 16.05 11.59
N ARG A 311 9.72 17.27 11.16
CA ARG A 311 9.63 18.48 11.99
C ARG A 311 8.18 18.77 12.42
N GLN A 312 7.23 18.67 11.51
CA GLN A 312 5.83 18.96 11.82
C GLN A 312 5.18 17.90 12.72
N LEU A 313 5.59 16.64 12.57
CA LEU A 313 5.06 15.53 13.36
C LEU A 313 5.82 15.29 14.66
N PHE A 314 6.87 16.07 14.92
CA PHE A 314 7.73 15.88 16.07
C PHE A 314 6.96 15.86 17.39
N ASP A 315 6.04 16.80 17.59
CA ASP A 315 5.23 16.89 18.81
C ASP A 315 4.30 15.68 18.98
N LEU A 316 3.69 15.20 17.89
CA LEU A 316 2.87 13.99 17.91
C LEU A 316 3.70 12.76 18.29
N VAL A 317 4.87 12.58 17.67
CA VAL A 317 5.77 11.45 17.97
C VAL A 317 6.26 11.52 19.42
N LEU A 318 6.60 12.72 19.90
CA LEU A 318 7.05 12.97 21.27
C LEU A 318 5.97 12.60 22.29
N GLU A 319 4.72 13.02 22.06
CA GLU A 319 3.57 12.66 22.88
C GLU A 319 3.36 11.14 22.91
N LYS A 320 3.37 10.49 21.74
CA LYS A 320 3.13 9.05 21.61
C LYS A 320 4.24 8.18 22.23
N CYS A 321 5.45 8.69 22.43
CA CYS A 321 6.49 7.98 23.19
C CYS A 321 6.08 7.72 24.66
N GLY A 322 5.29 8.62 25.24
CA GLY A 322 4.80 8.52 26.62
C GLY A 322 3.47 7.78 26.75
N SER A 323 2.60 7.88 25.73
CA SER A 323 1.21 7.44 25.79
C SER A 323 0.86 6.18 24.97
N ALA A 324 1.77 5.65 24.13
CA ALA A 324 1.46 4.49 23.30
C ALA A 324 1.05 3.24 24.11
N ARG A 325 0.06 2.51 23.58
CA ARG A 325 -0.67 1.43 24.28
C ARG A 325 0.21 0.24 24.70
N SER A 326 1.26 -0.09 23.95
CA SER A 326 2.14 -1.23 24.25
C SER A 326 3.58 -0.81 24.47
N GLU A 327 4.30 -1.55 25.32
CA GLU A 327 5.75 -1.33 25.53
C GLU A 327 6.52 -1.42 24.21
N PHE A 328 6.17 -2.40 23.36
CA PHE A 328 6.77 -2.55 22.04
C PHE A 328 6.65 -1.27 21.21
N ARG A 329 5.43 -0.71 21.07
CA ARG A 329 5.19 0.51 20.29
C ARG A 329 5.86 1.72 20.93
N ARG A 330 5.81 1.85 22.26
CA ARG A 330 6.52 2.94 22.97
C ARG A 330 7.99 2.99 22.61
N VAL A 331 8.67 1.84 22.66
CA VAL A 331 10.10 1.77 22.35
C VAL A 331 10.37 1.98 20.86
N GLU A 332 9.51 1.46 19.98
CA GLU A 332 9.58 1.73 18.54
C GLU A 332 9.40 3.22 18.20
N THR A 333 8.54 3.93 18.94
CA THR A 333 8.37 5.39 18.80
C THR A 333 9.60 6.17 19.28
N LEU A 334 10.36 5.68 20.27
CA LEU A 334 11.62 6.32 20.70
C LEU A 334 12.66 6.34 19.57
N ASP A 335 12.72 5.27 18.77
CA ASP A 335 13.57 5.23 17.58
C ASP A 335 13.12 6.24 16.52
N LEU A 336 11.81 6.42 16.33
CA LEU A 336 11.25 7.42 15.43
C LEU A 336 11.58 8.85 15.91
N LEU A 337 11.46 9.09 17.22
CA LEU A 337 11.79 10.37 17.84
C LEU A 337 13.29 10.68 17.75
N ASP A 338 14.15 9.68 17.98
CA ASP A 338 15.61 9.81 17.82
C ASP A 338 15.97 10.17 16.38
N LEU A 339 15.33 9.52 15.40
CA LEU A 339 15.55 9.83 13.99
C LEU A 339 15.05 11.24 13.64
N ALA A 340 13.84 11.61 14.06
CA ALA A 340 13.30 12.94 13.81
C ALA A 340 14.18 14.03 14.43
N LEU A 341 14.60 13.84 15.68
CA LEU A 341 15.49 14.77 16.38
C LEU A 341 16.83 14.92 15.63
N LYS A 342 17.45 13.82 15.22
CA LYS A 342 18.70 13.85 14.44
C LYS A 342 18.54 14.63 13.14
N LEU A 343 17.46 14.39 12.40
CA LEU A 343 17.22 15.08 11.13
C LEU A 343 17.01 16.59 11.34
N ILE A 344 16.22 16.98 12.34
CA ILE A 344 15.97 18.38 12.68
C ILE A 344 17.27 19.09 13.08
N LEU A 345 18.07 18.46 13.95
CA LEU A 345 19.34 19.03 14.41
C LEU A 345 20.45 18.98 13.34
N SER A 346 20.36 18.12 12.34
CA SER A 346 21.36 18.03 11.26
C SER A 346 21.08 18.99 10.10
N GLN A 347 19.82 19.37 9.85
CA GLN A 347 19.48 20.37 8.84
C GLN A 347 19.99 21.78 9.16
N GLU A 348 20.31 22.03 10.43
CA GLU A 348 20.83 23.31 10.88
C GLU A 348 22.36 23.27 10.81
N SER A 349 22.95 24.09 9.94
CA SER A 349 24.41 24.17 9.78
C SER A 349 25.14 24.41 11.11
N ASP A 350 26.38 23.95 11.25
CA ASP A 350 27.20 24.21 12.45
C ASP A 350 27.74 25.66 12.51
N THR A 351 27.16 26.56 11.72
CA THR A 351 27.37 28.00 11.84
C THR A 351 26.73 28.51 13.13
N GLU A 352 27.18 29.66 13.64
CA GLU A 352 26.63 30.28 14.85
C GLU A 352 25.09 30.45 14.79
N LYS A 353 24.55 30.75 13.61
CA LYS A 353 23.10 30.84 13.37
C LYS A 353 22.39 29.50 13.52
N GLY A 354 22.98 28.41 13.03
CA GLY A 354 22.39 27.08 13.17
C GLY A 354 22.53 26.51 14.58
N VAL A 355 23.66 26.74 15.28
CA VAL A 355 23.80 26.39 16.70
C VAL A 355 22.76 27.09 17.57
N SER A 356 22.47 28.36 17.27
CA SER A 356 21.39 29.13 17.92
C SER A 356 20.01 28.52 17.67
N SER A 357 19.74 28.06 16.45
CA SER A 357 18.47 27.39 16.08
C SER A 357 18.30 26.05 16.82
N LYS A 358 19.34 25.21 16.89
CA LYS A 358 19.33 23.91 17.59
C LYS A 358 19.00 24.10 19.07
N SER A 359 19.67 25.08 19.69
CA SER A 359 19.43 25.46 21.08
C SER A 359 18.00 25.99 21.29
N LYS A 360 17.47 26.81 20.37
CA LYS A 360 16.08 27.32 20.44
C LYS A 360 15.06 26.18 20.34
N PHE A 361 15.25 25.24 19.41
CA PHE A 361 14.39 24.07 19.28
C PHE A 361 14.39 23.24 20.57
N LEU A 362 15.57 22.85 21.07
CA LEU A 362 15.66 22.08 22.31
C LEU A 362 15.10 22.82 23.53
N LYS A 363 15.27 24.15 23.61
CA LYS A 363 14.66 24.98 24.66
C LYS A 363 13.13 24.93 24.59
N ARG A 364 12.55 25.02 23.39
CA ARG A 364 11.09 24.94 23.19
C ARG A 364 10.52 23.61 23.67
N HIS A 365 11.21 22.50 23.38
CA HIS A 365 10.74 21.15 23.75
C HIS A 365 11.30 20.65 25.10
N LEU A 366 11.99 21.50 25.88
CA LEU A 366 12.65 21.09 27.13
C LEU A 366 11.66 20.50 28.13
N SER A 367 10.48 21.11 28.30
CA SER A 367 9.44 20.61 29.20
C SER A 367 8.93 19.24 28.78
N SER A 368 8.58 19.08 27.50
CA SER A 368 8.04 17.84 26.95
C SER A 368 9.04 16.70 27.00
N PHE A 369 10.33 16.97 26.73
CA PHE A 369 11.39 15.97 26.92
C PHE A 369 11.62 15.60 28.38
N THR A 370 11.54 16.58 29.28
CA THR A 370 11.67 16.32 30.72
C THR A 370 10.55 15.41 31.19
N GLU A 371 9.31 15.73 30.82
CA GLU A 371 8.14 14.91 31.13
C GLU A 371 8.25 13.51 30.52
N LEU A 372 8.68 13.39 29.27
CA LEU A 372 8.90 12.09 28.64
C LEU A 372 9.92 11.25 29.41
N ILE A 373 11.07 11.83 29.80
CA ILE A 373 12.08 11.12 30.60
C ILE A 373 11.48 10.67 31.94
N CYS A 374 10.72 11.54 32.63
CA CYS A 374 10.01 11.17 33.85
C CYS A 374 9.08 9.97 33.64
N GLN A 375 8.27 9.98 32.57
CA GLN A 375 7.33 8.92 32.25
C GLN A 375 8.04 7.60 31.88
N LEU A 376 9.11 7.66 31.09
CA LEU A 376 9.91 6.48 30.71
C LEU A 376 10.60 5.84 31.92
N LEU A 377 11.09 6.65 32.85
CA LEU A 377 11.73 6.15 34.07
C LEU A 377 10.71 5.60 35.07
N ARG A 378 9.49 6.17 35.15
CA ARG A 378 8.41 5.61 35.97
C ARG A 378 7.91 4.28 35.40
N LYS A 379 7.64 4.21 34.10
CA LYS A 379 7.21 3.00 33.36
C LYS A 379 8.40 2.34 32.66
N PHE A 380 9.40 1.95 33.43
CA PHE A 380 10.64 1.40 32.90
C PHE A 380 10.45 -0.05 32.41
N PRO A 381 10.99 -0.45 31.25
CA PRO A 381 10.74 -1.78 30.70
C PRO A 381 11.24 -2.95 31.55
N GLU A 382 10.52 -4.08 31.51
CA GLU A 382 10.92 -5.33 32.17
C GLU A 382 11.94 -6.14 31.37
N LYS A 383 11.92 -6.03 30.04
CA LYS A 383 12.88 -6.73 29.17
C LYS A 383 14.20 -5.97 29.08
N GLN A 384 15.32 -6.69 29.25
CA GLN A 384 16.67 -6.07 29.24
C GLN A 384 16.99 -5.37 27.91
N SER A 385 16.59 -5.92 26.78
CA SER A 385 16.76 -5.30 25.45
C SER A 385 16.10 -3.92 25.40
N ARG A 386 14.84 -3.84 25.87
CA ARG A 386 14.05 -2.60 25.92
C ARG A 386 14.59 -1.60 26.93
N ARG A 387 15.09 -2.05 28.08
CA ARG A 387 15.81 -1.17 29.03
C ARG A 387 17.02 -0.50 28.38
N THR A 388 17.80 -1.25 27.59
CA THR A 388 18.97 -0.71 26.89
C THR A 388 18.57 0.37 25.88
N GLU A 389 17.46 0.17 25.16
CA GLU A 389 16.93 1.17 24.22
C GLU A 389 16.48 2.47 24.93
N VAL A 390 15.72 2.35 26.02
CA VAL A 390 15.30 3.51 26.84
C VAL A 390 16.51 4.24 27.42
N ARG A 391 17.49 3.52 27.98
CA ARG A 391 18.73 4.13 28.47
C ARG A 391 19.41 4.90 27.35
N ARG A 392 19.67 4.25 26.21
CA ARG A 392 20.32 4.87 25.04
C ARG A 392 19.62 6.14 24.60
N PHE A 393 18.28 6.14 24.54
CA PHE A 393 17.50 7.32 24.22
C PHE A 393 17.71 8.45 25.24
N CYS A 394 17.51 8.19 26.53
CA CYS A 394 17.71 9.19 27.59
C CYS A 394 19.13 9.77 27.57
N CYS A 395 20.16 8.94 27.35
CA CYS A 395 21.55 9.40 27.24
C CYS A 395 21.75 10.43 26.12
N LYS A 396 21.16 10.16 24.95
CA LYS A 396 21.30 11.04 23.79
C LYS A 396 20.61 12.38 24.04
N ILE A 397 19.44 12.39 24.67
CA ILE A 397 18.75 13.63 25.05
C ILE A 397 19.58 14.42 26.07
N LEU A 398 20.13 13.76 27.08
CA LEU A 398 21.01 14.41 28.07
C LEU A 398 22.27 14.99 27.41
N HIS A 399 22.87 14.26 26.47
CA HIS A 399 24.00 14.75 25.69
C HIS A 399 23.60 15.99 24.87
N ALA A 400 22.47 15.96 24.17
CA ALA A 400 21.97 17.12 23.43
C ALA A 400 21.74 18.33 24.36
N PHE A 401 21.16 18.13 25.54
CA PHE A 401 20.99 19.20 26.54
C PHE A 401 22.32 19.72 27.07
N SER A 402 23.31 18.84 27.29
CA SER A 402 24.65 19.23 27.70
C SER A 402 25.34 20.08 26.63
N SER A 403 25.32 19.64 25.37
CA SER A 403 25.92 20.35 24.24
C SER A 403 25.32 21.73 23.99
N HIS A 404 24.08 21.98 24.44
CA HIS A 404 23.38 23.25 24.24
C HIS A 404 23.14 24.04 25.54
N ASN A 405 23.88 23.73 26.62
CA ASN A 405 23.81 24.42 27.92
C ASN A 405 22.40 24.42 28.58
N LEU A 406 21.61 23.37 28.34
CA LEU A 406 20.25 23.20 28.88
C LEU A 406 20.19 22.27 30.09
N LEU A 407 21.31 21.60 30.42
CA LEU A 407 21.35 20.59 31.46
C LEU A 407 20.95 21.12 32.85
N LYS A 408 21.39 22.34 33.20
CA LYS A 408 20.99 23.01 34.45
C LYS A 408 19.48 23.27 34.50
N SER A 409 18.90 23.71 33.37
CA SER A 409 17.46 23.97 33.25
C SER A 409 16.64 22.68 33.29
N PHE A 410 17.18 21.59 32.75
CA PHE A 410 16.60 20.26 32.85
C PHE A 410 16.58 19.75 34.29
N ILE A 411 17.72 19.76 35.00
CA ILE A 411 17.82 19.25 36.38
C ILE A 411 16.92 20.04 37.33
N LYS A 412 16.82 21.37 37.17
CA LYS A 412 15.89 22.21 37.97
C LYS A 412 14.42 21.83 37.82
N ARG A 413 14.05 21.15 36.74
CA ARG A 413 12.66 20.70 36.46
C ARG A 413 12.39 19.27 36.92
N LEU A 414 13.41 18.54 37.34
CA LEU A 414 13.23 17.18 37.85
C LEU A 414 12.74 17.21 39.29
N THR A 415 11.77 16.36 39.60
CA THR A 415 11.39 16.09 40.98
C THR A 415 12.45 15.19 41.65
N PRO A 416 12.62 15.24 42.98
CA PRO A 416 13.65 14.46 43.68
C PRO A 416 13.57 12.94 43.43
N ASP A 417 12.35 12.42 43.33
CA ASP A 417 12.02 11.04 42.99
C ASP A 417 12.50 10.65 41.58
N VAL A 418 12.30 11.53 40.58
CA VAL A 418 12.78 11.26 39.22
C VAL A 418 14.30 11.43 39.12
N TYR A 419 14.88 12.38 39.85
CA TYR A 419 16.34 12.53 39.91
C TYR A 419 17.00 11.25 40.46
N SER A 420 16.47 10.67 41.54
CA SER A 420 16.92 9.37 42.07
C SER A 420 16.68 8.22 41.07
N ALA A 421 15.57 8.25 40.32
CA ALA A 421 15.32 7.29 39.24
C ALA A 421 16.34 7.41 38.09
N CYS A 422 16.79 8.62 37.75
CA CYS A 422 17.88 8.83 36.80
C CYS A 422 19.16 8.16 37.31
N GLU A 423 19.53 8.37 38.58
CA GLU A 423 20.73 7.77 39.16
C GLU A 423 20.67 6.24 39.19
N SER A 424 19.57 5.67 39.69
CA SER A 424 19.42 4.22 39.84
C SER A 424 19.20 3.48 38.51
N LYS A 425 18.36 4.01 37.61
CA LYS A 425 17.96 3.30 36.38
C LYS A 425 18.88 3.57 35.20
N LEU A 426 19.42 4.79 35.06
CA LEU A 426 20.40 5.13 34.02
C LEU A 426 21.84 4.84 34.47
N GLY A 427 22.13 4.88 35.77
CA GLY A 427 23.44 4.47 36.31
C GLY A 427 24.61 5.23 35.70
N ASN A 428 25.60 4.48 35.19
CA ASN A 428 26.81 5.01 34.54
C ASN A 428 26.56 6.01 33.42
N TYR A 429 25.39 5.95 32.79
CA TYR A 429 25.03 6.87 31.73
C TYR A 429 24.65 8.28 32.21
N PHE A 430 24.22 8.43 33.48
CA PHE A 430 23.82 9.72 34.05
C PHE A 430 24.96 10.41 34.83
N LEU A 431 25.91 9.62 35.34
CA LEU A 431 27.08 10.09 36.10
C LEU A 431 27.87 11.26 35.45
N PRO A 432 28.15 11.27 34.13
CA PRO A 432 28.85 12.39 33.49
C PRO A 432 28.10 13.71 33.60
N PHE A 433 26.77 13.66 33.55
CA PHE A 433 25.91 14.84 33.55
C PHE A 433 25.74 15.42 34.96
N LYS A 434 25.78 14.59 36.00
CA LYS A 434 25.77 15.03 37.40
C LYS A 434 26.97 15.93 37.71
N LYS A 435 28.17 15.53 37.26
CA LYS A 435 29.43 16.28 37.47
C LYS A 435 29.48 17.63 36.77
N LEU A 436 28.66 17.85 35.75
CA LEU A 436 28.63 19.11 34.99
C LEU A 436 27.73 20.18 35.61
N VAL A 437 26.92 19.81 36.61
CA VAL A 437 25.95 20.71 37.26
C VAL A 437 26.30 21.00 38.72
N GLN A 438 27.06 20.10 39.37
CA GLN A 438 27.84 20.40 40.56
C GLN A 438 28.99 21.36 40.19
#